data_AF-A0A1N6EBV4-F1
#
_entry.id   AF-A0A1N6EBV4-F1
#
_cell.length_a   1.000
_cell.length_b   1.000
_cell.length_c   1.000
_cell.angle_alpha   90.00
_cell.angle_beta   90.00
_cell.angle_gamma   90.00
#
_symmetry.space_group_name_H-M   'P 1'
#
loop_
_entity.id
_entity.type
_entity.pdbx_description
1 polymer ?
#
loop_
_entity_poly.entity_id
_entity_poly.type
_entity_poly.pdbx_seq_one_letter_code
_entity_poly.pdbx_strand_id
1 'polypeptide(L)'
;MTHVFAWGYEAWMTQRPSGQYSLSGYIDGREFDVATDLPREAERAFAHAARSAWLRRKVRALRGLPARESPPINSLDTYHEVSLRMIFVAVVTVLWSRVFR
;
A
#
# COMPACT_ATOMS: atom_id res chain seq x y z
N MET A 1 -15.73 2.99 16.39
CA MET A 1 -15.09 2.40 15.21
C MET A 1 -15.19 3.42 14.09
N THR A 2 -14.10 3.70 13.39
CA THR A 2 -14.02 4.78 12.37
C THR A 2 -13.59 4.19 11.04
N HIS A 3 -14.26 4.56 9.94
CA HIS A 3 -13.87 4.11 8.60
C HIS A 3 -12.73 4.97 8.06
N VAL A 4 -11.72 4.33 7.49
CA VAL A 4 -10.59 4.98 6.83
C VAL A 4 -10.54 4.50 5.38
N PHE A 5 -10.61 5.44 4.44
CA PHE A 5 -10.55 5.15 3.02
C PHE A 5 -9.31 5.78 2.39
N ALA A 6 -8.54 4.99 1.65
CA ALA A 6 -7.36 5.48 0.95
C ALA A 6 -7.11 4.69 -0.34
N TRP A 7 -6.86 5.39 -1.45
CA TRP A 7 -6.46 4.80 -2.74
C TRP A 7 -7.40 3.69 -3.28
N GLY A 8 -8.68 3.71 -2.92
CA GLY A 8 -9.64 2.69 -3.32
C GLY A 8 -9.76 1.50 -2.37
N TYR A 9 -9.10 1.54 -1.20
CA TYR A 9 -9.16 0.52 -0.16
C TYR A 9 -9.81 1.09 1.09
N GLU A 10 -10.50 0.22 1.83
CA GLU A 10 -11.18 0.53 3.07
C GLU A 10 -10.55 -0.25 4.24
N ALA A 11 -10.42 0.42 5.37
CA ALA A 11 -10.04 -0.16 6.64
C ALA A 11 -10.86 0.46 7.77
N TRP A 12 -10.84 -0.22 8.92
CA TRP A 12 -11.58 0.14 10.10
C TRP A 12 -10.65 0.38 11.28
N MET A 13 -10.76 1.57 11.86
CA MET A 13 -10.03 1.96 13.06
C MET A 13 -10.84 1.58 14.30
N THR A 14 -10.19 0.88 15.22
CA THR A 14 -10.71 0.49 16.53
C THR A 14 -9.74 0.93 17.61
N GLN A 15 -10.26 1.41 18.74
CA GLN A 15 -9.44 1.71 19.91
C GLN A 15 -9.41 0.46 20.80
N ARG A 16 -8.23 -0.06 21.09
CA ARG A 16 -8.03 -1.23 21.95
C ARG A 16 -8.11 -0.81 23.43
N PRO A 17 -8.48 -1.73 24.34
CA PRO A 17 -8.53 -1.46 25.79
C PRO A 17 -7.19 -0.99 26.38
N SER A 18 -6.07 -1.33 25.74
CA SER A 18 -4.73 -0.87 26.10
C SER A 18 -4.45 0.60 25.79
N GLY A 19 -5.40 1.33 25.19
CA GLY A 19 -5.23 2.73 24.76
C GLY A 19 -4.67 2.89 23.34
N GLN A 20 -4.23 1.80 22.70
CA GLN A 20 -3.70 1.82 21.34
C GLN A 20 -4.83 1.85 20.28
N TYR A 21 -4.52 2.41 19.12
CA TYR A 21 -5.38 2.37 17.94
C TYR A 21 -4.95 1.22 17.03
N SER A 22 -5.89 0.33 16.73
CA SER A 22 -5.74 -0.69 15.69
C SER A 22 -6.43 -0.23 14.43
N LEU A 23 -5.78 -0.37 13.30
CA LEU A 23 -6.42 -0.19 12.00
C LEU A 23 -6.29 -1.49 11.22
N SER A 24 -7.44 -2.13 10.98
CA SER A 24 -7.53 -3.40 10.29
C SER A 24 -8.37 -3.29 9.01
N GLY A 25 -8.00 -4.00 7.96
CA GLY A 25 -8.70 -3.95 6.68
C GLY A 25 -8.12 -4.92 5.66
N TYR A 26 -8.51 -4.75 4.40
CA TYR A 26 -8.02 -5.61 3.31
C TYR A 26 -7.42 -4.78 2.18
N ILE A 27 -6.21 -5.16 1.75
CA ILE A 27 -5.51 -4.55 0.62
C ILE A 27 -5.13 -5.66 -0.37
N ASP A 28 -5.63 -5.59 -1.60
CA ASP A 28 -5.44 -6.62 -2.64
C ASP A 28 -5.78 -8.04 -2.13
N GLY A 29 -6.85 -8.17 -1.33
CA GLY A 29 -7.28 -9.44 -0.74
C GLY A 29 -6.40 -9.95 0.41
N ARG A 30 -5.44 -9.16 0.90
CA ARG A 30 -4.62 -9.48 2.07
C ARG A 30 -5.07 -8.68 3.28
N GLU A 31 -5.16 -9.35 4.42
CA GLU A 31 -5.39 -8.69 5.69
C GLU A 31 -4.24 -7.71 5.99
N PHE A 32 -4.62 -6.50 6.33
CA PHE A 32 -3.76 -5.45 6.84
C PHE A 32 -4.20 -5.19 8.28
N ASP A 33 -3.30 -5.33 9.25
CA ASP A 33 -3.52 -4.89 10.62
C ASP A 33 -2.27 -4.13 11.09
N VAL A 34 -2.50 -2.99 11.71
CA VAL A 34 -1.45 -2.20 12.35
C VAL A 34 -1.99 -1.65 13.67
N ALA A 35 -1.18 -1.75 14.73
CA ALA A 35 -1.48 -1.16 16.02
C ALA A 35 -0.46 -0.06 16.31
N THR A 36 -0.95 1.14 16.60
CA THR A 36 -0.12 2.31 16.93
C THR A 36 -0.73 3.09 18.08
N ASP A 37 0.08 3.88 18.78
CA ASP A 37 -0.40 4.70 19.88
C ASP A 37 -1.18 5.94 19.38
N LEU A 38 -0.94 6.36 18.14
CA LEU A 38 -1.58 7.51 17.51
C LEU A 38 -2.45 7.10 16.31
N PRO A 39 -3.69 7.59 16.19
CA PRO A 39 -4.60 7.23 15.09
C PRO A 39 -4.05 7.69 13.73
N ARG A 40 -3.39 8.85 13.70
CA ARG A 40 -2.80 9.41 12.47
C ARG A 40 -1.64 8.58 11.93
N GLU A 41 -0.93 7.85 12.79
CA GLU A 41 0.15 6.96 12.35
C GLU A 41 -0.42 5.71 11.67
N ALA A 42 -1.48 5.13 12.24
CA ALA A 42 -2.20 4.01 11.63
C ALA A 42 -2.77 4.40 10.25
N GLU A 43 -3.41 5.56 10.14
CA GLU A 43 -3.93 6.08 8.86
C GLU A 43 -2.82 6.27 7.82
N ARG A 44 -1.67 6.84 8.22
CA ARG A 44 -0.52 7.01 7.30
C ARG A 44 0.03 5.67 6.85
N ALA A 45 0.21 4.72 7.77
CA ALA A 45 0.71 3.38 7.45
C ALA A 45 -0.22 2.69 6.42
N PHE A 46 -1.53 2.78 6.63
CA PHE A 46 -2.52 2.28 5.69
C PHE A 46 -2.50 3.01 4.35
N ALA A 47 -2.48 4.34 4.35
CA ALA A 47 -2.42 5.12 3.11
C ALA A 47 -1.17 4.77 2.29
N HIS A 48 -0.03 4.52 2.94
CA HIS A 48 1.19 4.07 2.26
C HIS A 48 1.06 2.66 1.68
N ALA A 49 0.48 1.72 2.43
CA ALA A 49 0.24 0.36 1.97
C ALA A 49 -0.75 0.34 0.79
N ALA A 50 -1.88 1.05 0.93
CA ALA A 50 -2.92 1.19 -0.08
C ALA A 50 -2.39 1.87 -1.36
N ARG A 51 -1.57 2.92 -1.23
CA ARG A 51 -0.90 3.56 -2.38
C ARG A 51 0.00 2.59 -3.12
N SER A 52 0.79 1.81 -2.38
CA SER A 52 1.72 0.85 -2.97
C SER A 52 0.97 -0.24 -3.73
N ALA A 53 -0.12 -0.75 -3.16
CA ALA A 53 -1.04 -1.68 -3.80
C ALA A 53 -1.67 -1.11 -5.08
N TRP A 54 -2.23 0.09 -4.99
CA TRP A 54 -2.80 0.79 -6.13
C TRP A 54 -1.77 0.99 -7.27
N LEU A 55 -0.55 1.39 -6.93
CA LEU A 55 0.52 1.58 -7.92
C LEU A 55 0.88 0.25 -8.60
N ARG A 56 1.00 -0.84 -7.83
CA ARG A 56 1.23 -2.19 -8.40
C ARG A 56 0.13 -2.58 -9.39
N ARG A 57 -1.14 -2.30 -9.06
CA ARG A 57 -2.28 -2.56 -9.95
C ARG A 57 -2.19 -1.75 -11.24
N LYS A 58 -1.83 -0.46 -11.16
CA LYS A 58 -1.66 0.39 -12.35
C LYS A 58 -0.51 -0.08 -13.24
N VAL A 59 0.62 -0.45 -12.66
CA VAL A 59 1.77 -1.00 -13.42
C VAL A 59 1.42 -2.30 -14.11
N ARG A 60 0.66 -3.20 -13.46
CA ARG A 60 0.16 -4.42 -14.11
C ARG A 60 -0.76 -4.13 -15.29
N ALA A 61 -1.72 -3.22 -15.12
CA ALA A 61 -2.64 -2.83 -16.17
C ALA A 61 -1.91 -2.24 -17.39
N LEU A 62 -0.89 -1.41 -17.17
CA LEU A 62 -0.05 -0.87 -18.26
C LEU A 62 0.71 -1.96 -19.04
N ARG A 63 0.98 -3.10 -18.41
CA ARG A 63 1.61 -4.26 -19.05
C ARG A 63 0.61 -5.22 -19.69
N GLY A 64 -0.68 -4.89 -19.70
CA GLY A 64 -1.74 -5.79 -20.16
C GLY A 64 -1.94 -7.02 -19.27
N LEU A 65 -1.40 -7.00 -18.05
CA LEU A 65 -1.57 -8.09 -17.10
C LEU A 65 -2.89 -7.90 -16.32
N PRO A 66 -3.65 -8.98 -16.06
CA PRO A 66 -4.90 -8.89 -15.31
C PRO A 66 -4.66 -8.31 -13.90
N ALA A 67 -5.68 -7.65 -13.36
CA ALA A 67 -5.68 -7.23 -11.96
C ALA A 67 -5.51 -8.50 -11.10
N ARG A 68 -4.58 -8.45 -10.15
CA ARG A 68 -4.22 -9.62 -9.35
C ARG A 68 -5.38 -9.92 -8.39
N GLU A 69 -6.16 -10.96 -8.67
CA GLU A 69 -7.25 -11.41 -7.79
C GLU A 69 -6.76 -12.34 -6.66
N SER A 70 -5.53 -12.85 -6.75
CA SER A 70 -4.98 -13.85 -5.83
C SER A 70 -3.61 -13.46 -5.22
N PRO A 71 -3.32 -13.91 -3.98
CA PRO A 71 -2.04 -13.65 -3.33
C PRO A 71 -0.86 -14.25 -4.14
N PRO A 72 0.35 -13.67 -4.06
CA PRO A 72 1.53 -14.25 -4.70
C PRO A 72 1.73 -15.71 -4.35
N ILE A 73 1.76 -16.52 -5.40
CA ILE A 73 1.92 -17.98 -5.36
C ILE A 73 3.39 -18.31 -5.05
N ASN A 74 4.33 -17.41 -5.37
CA ASN A 74 5.75 -17.64 -5.15
C ASN A 74 6.53 -16.35 -4.80
N SER A 75 7.64 -16.51 -4.08
CA SER A 75 8.65 -15.51 -3.73
C SER A 75 9.22 -14.72 -4.93
N LEU A 76 9.26 -15.32 -6.12
CA LEU A 76 9.66 -14.65 -7.37
C LEU A 76 8.77 -13.45 -7.72
N ASP A 77 7.48 -13.52 -7.40
CA ASP A 77 6.56 -12.39 -7.57
C ASP A 77 6.92 -11.23 -6.64
N THR A 78 7.38 -11.55 -5.43
CA THR A 78 7.82 -10.56 -4.45
C THR A 78 9.11 -9.87 -4.91
N TYR A 79 10.05 -10.60 -5.51
CA TYR A 79 11.30 -10.05 -6.06
C TYR A 79 11.08 -9.08 -7.23
N HIS A 80 10.16 -9.41 -8.14
CA HIS A 80 9.80 -8.50 -9.23
C HIS A 80 9.12 -7.23 -8.71
N GLU A 81 8.31 -7.32 -7.65
CA GLU A 81 7.67 -6.15 -7.04
C GLU A 81 8.68 -5.21 -6.34
N VAL A 82 9.69 -5.76 -5.65
CA VAL A 82 10.77 -4.95 -5.05
C VAL A 82 11.58 -4.23 -6.13
N SER A 83 11.93 -4.93 -7.20
CA SER A 83 12.63 -4.35 -8.35
C SER A 83 11.82 -3.22 -9.00
N LEU A 84 10.49 -3.36 -9.08
CA LEU A 84 9.61 -2.33 -9.66
C LEU A 84 9.53 -1.07 -8.80
N ARG A 85 9.46 -1.22 -7.47
CA ARG A 85 9.51 -0.08 -6.55
C ARG A 85 10.81 0.70 -6.74
N MET A 86 11.94 -0.01 -6.85
CA MET A 86 13.25 0.60 -7.08
C MET A 86 13.31 1.36 -8.41
N ILE A 87 12.81 0.76 -9.50
CA ILE A 87 12.77 1.40 -10.83
C ILE A 87 11.89 2.63 -10.82
N PHE A 88 10.69 2.55 -10.23
CA PHE A 88 9.78 3.70 -10.16
C PHE A 88 10.39 4.85 -9.34
N VAL A 89 10.97 4.55 -8.17
CA VAL A 89 11.66 5.57 -7.35
C VAL A 89 12.79 6.20 -8.15
N ALA A 90 13.64 5.40 -8.80
CA ALA A 90 14.72 5.91 -9.62
C ALA A 90 14.23 6.83 -10.75
N VAL A 91 13.17 6.45 -11.47
CA VAL A 91 12.59 7.26 -12.55
C VAL A 91 12.00 8.57 -12.01
N VAL A 92 11.27 8.53 -10.90
CA VAL A 92 10.71 9.73 -10.27
C VAL A 92 11.81 10.67 -9.78
N THR A 93 12.85 10.14 -9.13
CA THR A 93 14.00 10.93 -8.67
C THR A 93 14.73 11.59 -9.83
N VAL A 94 14.94 10.87 -10.93
CA VAL A 94 15.58 11.42 -12.13
C VAL A 94 14.72 12.52 -12.77
N LEU A 95 13.42 12.29 -12.93
CA LEU A 95 12.50 13.31 -13.47
C LEU A 95 12.44 14.55 -12.56
N TRP A 96 12.36 14.37 -11.25
CA TRP A 96 12.36 15.46 -10.28
C TRP A 96 13.65 16.28 -10.35
N SER A 97 14.80 15.63 -10.42
CA SER A 97 16.10 16.29 -10.56
C SER A 97 16.26 17.07 -11.87
N ARG A 98 15.51 16.70 -12.91
CA ARG A 98 15.48 17.41 -14.20
C ARG A 98 14.54 18.60 -14.21
N VAL A 99 13.46 18.57 -13.44
CA VAL A 99 12.45 19.65 -13.39
C VAL A 99 12.88 20.78 -12.44
N PHE A 100 13.63 20.47 -11.39
CA PHE A 100 14.10 21.43 -10.39
C PHE A 100 15.57 21.88 -10.59
N ARG A 101 16.09 21.77 -11.81
CA ARG A 101 17.41 22.27 -12.21
C ARG A 101 17.24 23.35 -13.28
#